data_AF-H2ZQL5-F1
#
_entry.id   AF-H2ZQL5-F1
#
_cell.length_a   1.000
_cell.length_b   1.000
_cell.length_c   1.000
_cell.angle_alpha   90.00
_cell.angle_beta   90.00
_cell.angle_gamma   90.00
#
_symmetry.space_group_name_H-M   'P 1'
#
loop_
_entity.id
_entity.type
_entity.pdbx_description
1 polymer ?
#
loop_
_entity_poly.entity_id
_entity_poly.type
_entity_poly.pdbx_seq_one_letter_code
_entity_poly.pdbx_strand_id
1 'polypeptide(L)'
;YNKLTYDLTAVNQISKEFNEEPVLEVLETAISIAVQCPSRTLRQRGIQFVAKFLDKFAWLDRAHLLHRLLFTTQHYGVKGYLSGYFKDKLSVILQESFPPNCAPFISNPRFSAILDQILILSNGSESDLLQEHDLVMSGLNLLRFLLIRDSKHQTCIWNRMKKIEENYISPLRTGLNLSRMHYKEELRKIMNPKKETPSSAFAMNGIDLPSIPVKDRKQVIESAIHSFDMMQGVCSRVQQLIDEKT
;
A
#
# COMPACT_ATOMS: atom_id res chain seq x y z
N TYR A 1 -3.59 41.79 -18.61
CA TYR A 1 -3.73 40.50 -17.91
C TYR A 1 -3.80 39.38 -18.94
N ASN A 2 -2.65 38.77 -19.27
CA ASN A 2 -2.66 37.54 -20.07
C ASN A 2 -3.31 36.45 -19.22
N LYS A 3 -4.42 35.88 -19.70
CA LYS A 3 -4.96 34.64 -19.15
C LYS A 3 -3.88 33.58 -19.34
N LEU A 4 -3.15 33.27 -18.27
CA LEU A 4 -2.41 32.03 -18.18
C LEU A 4 -3.44 30.90 -18.20
N THR A 5 -3.83 30.43 -19.38
CA THR A 5 -4.51 29.16 -19.56
C THR A 5 -3.48 28.07 -19.31
N TYR A 6 -3.22 27.77 -18.03
CA TYR A 6 -2.50 26.57 -17.66
C TYR A 6 -3.39 25.38 -18.01
N ASP A 7 -2.92 24.53 -18.92
CA ASP A 7 -3.58 23.26 -19.20
C ASP A 7 -3.40 22.33 -18.00
N LEU A 8 -4.39 22.33 -17.11
CA LEU A 8 -4.44 21.45 -15.95
C LEU A 8 -4.59 19.98 -16.33
N THR A 9 -4.82 19.63 -17.59
CA THR A 9 -4.90 18.24 -18.08
C THR A 9 -3.57 17.69 -18.60
N ALA A 10 -2.63 18.56 -18.97
CA ALA A 10 -1.36 18.12 -19.52
C ALA A 10 -0.47 17.41 -18.47
N VAL A 11 0.22 16.35 -18.89
CA VAL A 11 1.09 15.51 -18.05
C VAL A 11 2.53 15.49 -18.58
N ASN A 12 3.51 15.14 -17.73
CA ASN A 12 4.94 15.12 -18.09
C ASN A 12 5.50 16.47 -18.58
N GLN A 13 5.06 17.59 -18.01
CA GLN A 13 5.47 18.94 -18.41
C GLN A 13 6.71 19.47 -17.66
N ILE A 14 6.98 18.97 -16.46
CA ILE A 14 8.07 19.47 -15.61
C ILE A 14 9.22 18.46 -15.64
N SER A 15 10.43 18.89 -16.02
CA SER A 15 11.63 18.05 -15.99
C SER A 15 12.86 18.78 -15.45
N LYS A 16 13.67 18.10 -14.63
CA LYS A 16 15.07 18.40 -14.24
C LYS A 16 15.46 19.81 -13.72
N GLU A 17 14.58 20.80 -13.72
CA GLU A 17 14.89 22.19 -13.34
C GLU A 17 13.87 22.76 -12.35
N PHE A 18 13.32 21.94 -11.45
CA PHE A 18 12.45 22.42 -10.38
C PHE A 18 13.15 22.32 -9.02
N ASN A 19 12.85 23.26 -8.13
CA ASN A 19 13.26 23.17 -6.74
C ASN A 19 12.42 22.08 -6.06
N GLU A 20 13.07 21.01 -5.59
CA GLU A 20 12.40 19.84 -5.01
C GLU A 20 11.70 20.17 -3.69
N GLU A 21 12.29 21.02 -2.86
CA GLU A 21 11.81 21.29 -1.50
C GLU A 21 10.38 21.89 -1.48
N PRO A 22 10.09 22.97 -2.23
CA PRO A 22 8.71 23.49 -2.32
C PRO A 22 7.72 22.49 -2.93
N VAL A 23 8.18 21.63 -3.84
CA VAL A 23 7.33 20.60 -4.46
C VAL A 23 6.93 19.54 -3.43
N LEU A 24 7.90 19.08 -2.63
CA LEU A 24 7.64 18.15 -1.55
C LEU A 24 6.75 18.77 -0.48
N GLU A 25 6.97 20.02 -0.08
CA GLU A 25 6.14 20.72 0.91
C GLU A 25 4.67 20.78 0.47
N VAL A 26 4.41 21.06 -0.82
CA VAL A 26 3.06 21.06 -1.40
C VAL A 26 2.43 19.66 -1.34
N LEU A 27 3.18 18.63 -1.71
CA LEU A 27 2.72 17.23 -1.68
C LEU A 27 2.45 16.75 -0.24
N GLU A 28 3.35 17.07 0.69
CA GLU A 28 3.24 16.73 2.11
C GLU A 28 2.08 17.46 2.78
N THR A 29 1.86 18.73 2.43
CA THR A 29 0.67 19.49 2.87
C THR A 29 -0.61 18.83 2.37
N ALA A 30 -0.66 18.40 1.10
CA ALA A 30 -1.82 17.70 0.56
C ALA A 30 -2.05 16.34 1.23
N ILE A 31 -0.99 15.61 1.58
CA ILE A 31 -1.05 14.37 2.37
C ILE A 31 -1.56 14.66 3.79
N SER A 32 -1.08 15.71 4.44
CA SER A 32 -1.55 16.13 5.76
C SER A 32 -3.05 16.43 5.74
N ILE A 33 -3.52 17.17 4.74
CA ILE A 33 -4.96 17.39 4.50
C ILE A 33 -5.68 16.06 4.29
N ALA A 34 -5.11 15.14 3.50
CA ALA A 34 -5.71 13.83 3.22
C ALA A 34 -5.89 12.96 4.46
N VAL A 35 -5.02 13.09 5.45
CA VAL A 35 -5.03 12.27 6.67
C VAL A 35 -5.81 12.95 7.80
N GLN A 36 -5.54 14.23 8.06
CA GLN A 36 -5.93 14.90 9.30
C GLN A 36 -7.15 15.81 9.16
N CYS A 37 -7.50 16.24 7.94
CA CYS A 37 -8.58 17.21 7.77
C CYS A 37 -9.94 16.63 8.21
N PRO A 38 -10.74 17.31 9.05
CA PRO A 38 -12.04 16.79 9.49
C PRO A 38 -13.03 16.59 8.32
N SER A 39 -12.93 17.41 7.28
CA SER A 39 -13.80 17.32 6.10
C SER A 39 -13.41 16.13 5.22
N ARG A 40 -14.31 15.15 5.11
CA ARG A 40 -14.14 13.98 4.20
C ARG A 40 -13.89 14.42 2.75
N THR A 41 -14.60 15.45 2.30
CA THR A 41 -14.45 15.98 0.94
C THR A 41 -13.05 16.55 0.72
N LEU A 42 -12.53 17.31 1.69
CA LEU A 42 -11.16 17.84 1.60
C LEU A 42 -10.12 16.73 1.67
N ARG A 43 -10.31 15.70 2.53
CA ARG A 43 -9.42 14.53 2.56
C ARG A 43 -9.32 13.84 1.19
N GLN A 44 -10.48 13.57 0.58
CA GLN A 44 -10.55 12.95 -0.75
C GLN A 44 -9.90 13.82 -1.84
N ARG A 45 -10.11 15.14 -1.80
CA ARG A 45 -9.47 16.06 -2.75
C ARG A 45 -7.96 16.16 -2.54
N GLY A 46 -7.48 16.17 -1.30
CA GLY A 46 -6.06 16.20 -0.96
C GLY A 46 -5.32 15.01 -1.56
N ILE A 47 -5.83 13.78 -1.36
CA ILE A 47 -5.16 12.59 -1.91
C ILE A 47 -5.24 12.52 -3.44
N GLN A 48 -6.35 12.96 -4.05
CA GLN A 48 -6.48 13.05 -5.50
C GLN A 48 -5.55 14.10 -6.11
N PHE A 49 -5.31 15.20 -5.41
CA PHE A 49 -4.38 16.23 -5.82
C PHE A 49 -2.96 15.69 -5.91
N VAL A 50 -2.51 14.88 -4.93
CA VAL A 50 -1.18 14.25 -4.93
C VAL A 50 -0.92 13.50 -6.24
N ALA A 51 -1.81 12.60 -6.64
CA ALA A 51 -1.66 11.84 -7.89
C ALA A 51 -1.63 12.75 -9.12
N LYS A 52 -2.56 13.71 -9.22
CA LYS A 52 -2.63 14.65 -10.35
C LYS A 52 -1.41 15.56 -10.43
N PHE A 53 -0.84 15.93 -9.28
CA PHE A 53 0.33 16.78 -9.21
C PHE A 53 1.59 16.00 -9.61
N LEU A 54 1.76 14.76 -9.13
CA LEU A 54 2.82 13.85 -9.60
C LEU A 54 2.77 13.62 -11.12
N ASP A 55 1.57 13.65 -11.71
CA ASP A 55 1.41 13.51 -13.15
C ASP A 55 1.95 14.69 -13.97
N LYS A 56 2.18 15.85 -13.35
CA LYS A 56 2.83 16.99 -14.02
C LYS A 56 4.32 16.77 -14.28
N PHE A 57 4.97 15.90 -13.52
CA PHE A 57 6.40 15.64 -13.65
C PHE A 57 6.69 14.59 -14.71
N ALA A 58 7.83 14.73 -15.40
CA ALA A 58 8.34 13.71 -16.30
C ALA A 58 8.59 12.40 -15.55
N TRP A 59 8.60 11.28 -16.26
CA TRP A 59 8.66 9.93 -15.67
C TRP A 59 9.74 9.75 -14.62
N LEU A 60 10.98 10.18 -14.88
CA LEU A 60 12.08 10.00 -13.94
C LEU A 60 11.90 10.81 -12.65
N ASP A 61 11.49 12.08 -12.78
CA ASP A 61 11.26 12.98 -11.66
C ASP A 61 10.03 12.56 -10.85
N ARG A 62 8.99 12.07 -11.55
CA ARG A 62 7.82 11.44 -10.93
C ARG A 62 8.20 10.23 -10.09
N ALA A 63 9.07 9.35 -10.60
CA ALA A 63 9.54 8.19 -9.85
C ALA A 63 10.34 8.62 -8.61
N HIS A 64 11.16 9.66 -8.75
CA HIS A 64 11.91 10.25 -7.63
C HIS A 64 10.96 10.79 -6.53
N LEU A 65 10.00 11.64 -6.90
CA LEU A 65 9.03 12.19 -5.96
C LEU A 65 8.19 11.09 -5.29
N LEU A 66 7.70 10.12 -6.08
CA LEU A 66 6.95 8.98 -5.55
C LEU A 66 7.75 8.18 -4.52
N HIS A 67 9.02 7.89 -4.82
CA HIS A 67 9.92 7.20 -3.89
C HIS A 67 10.12 8.01 -2.60
N ARG A 68 10.32 9.33 -2.71
CA ARG A 68 10.45 10.23 -1.54
C ARG A 68 9.19 10.19 -0.68
N LEU A 69 8.00 10.31 -1.28
CA LEU A 69 6.73 10.27 -0.54
C LEU A 69 6.48 8.93 0.16
N LEU A 70 6.79 7.81 -0.50
CA LEU A 70 6.66 6.48 0.10
C LEU A 70 7.60 6.29 1.30
N PHE A 71 8.79 6.89 1.23
CA PHE A 71 9.79 6.84 2.29
C PHE A 71 9.43 7.73 3.49
N THR A 72 8.93 8.96 3.24
CA THR A 72 8.68 9.93 4.33
C THR A 72 7.34 9.73 5.02
N THR A 73 6.30 9.28 4.31
CA THR A 73 4.98 9.09 4.91
C THR A 73 4.96 7.88 5.86
N GLN A 74 4.30 8.02 7.01
CA GLN A 74 4.12 6.92 7.98
C GLN A 74 2.70 6.32 7.94
N HIS A 75 1.79 6.91 7.16
CA HIS A 75 0.40 6.46 7.11
C HIS A 75 0.22 5.34 6.07
N TYR A 76 -0.06 4.11 6.50
CA TYR A 76 -0.20 2.95 5.61
C TYR A 76 -1.28 3.11 4.54
N GLY A 77 -2.39 3.79 4.85
CA GLY A 77 -3.39 4.12 3.83
C GLY A 77 -2.88 5.05 2.72
N VAL A 78 -1.92 5.94 3.03
CA VAL A 78 -1.28 6.81 2.03
C VAL A 78 -0.26 6.00 1.23
N LYS A 79 0.54 5.15 1.89
CA LYS A 79 1.45 4.23 1.19
C LYS A 79 0.69 3.29 0.24
N GLY A 80 -0.44 2.75 0.70
CA GLY A 80 -1.34 1.92 -0.11
C GLY A 80 -1.88 2.68 -1.32
N TYR A 81 -2.32 3.93 -1.13
CA TYR A 81 -2.74 4.78 -2.25
C TYR A 81 -1.62 5.05 -3.27
N LEU A 82 -0.41 5.40 -2.79
CA LEU A 82 0.75 5.64 -3.64
C LEU A 82 1.22 4.37 -4.37
N SER A 83 1.10 3.20 -3.74
CA SER A 83 1.31 1.89 -4.35
C SER A 83 0.31 1.63 -5.48
N GLY A 84 -0.98 1.95 -5.26
CA GLY A 84 -2.00 1.92 -6.30
C GLY A 84 -1.66 2.84 -7.49
N TYR A 85 -1.26 4.08 -7.21
CA TYR A 85 -0.80 5.02 -8.23
C TYR A 85 0.39 4.47 -9.03
N PHE A 86 1.37 3.87 -8.36
CA PHE A 86 2.52 3.23 -9.00
C PHE A 86 2.09 2.11 -9.95
N LYS A 87 1.21 1.21 -9.49
CA LYS A 87 0.62 0.15 -10.31
C LYS A 87 -0.08 0.71 -11.54
N ASP A 88 -0.84 1.78 -11.40
CA ASP A 88 -1.56 2.41 -12.52
C ASP A 88 -0.58 2.97 -13.57
N LYS A 89 0.55 3.56 -13.13
CA LYS A 89 1.62 4.00 -14.03
C LYS A 89 2.30 2.84 -14.75
N LEU A 90 2.54 1.73 -14.05
CA LEU A 90 3.03 0.52 -14.70
C LEU A 90 2.03 -0.06 -15.69
N SER A 91 0.73 0.04 -15.40
CA SER A 91 -0.32 -0.37 -16.33
C SER A 91 -0.38 0.47 -17.60
N VAL A 92 0.11 1.70 -17.58
CA VAL A 92 0.27 2.54 -18.79
C VAL A 92 1.56 2.18 -19.52
N ILE A 93 2.66 1.95 -18.79
CA ILE A 93 3.97 1.63 -19.37
C ILE A 93 3.97 0.25 -20.05
N LEU A 94 3.34 -0.75 -19.41
CA LEU A 94 3.30 -2.14 -19.86
C LEU A 94 2.22 -2.40 -20.94
N GLN A 95 1.65 -1.35 -21.54
CA GLN A 95 0.78 -1.49 -22.71
C GLN A 95 1.61 -1.77 -23.96
N GLU A 96 0.96 -2.25 -25.02
CA GLU A 96 1.66 -2.57 -26.28
C GLU A 96 2.25 -1.31 -26.92
N SER A 97 1.55 -0.17 -26.81
CA SER A 97 2.03 1.15 -27.22
C SER A 97 2.71 1.85 -26.04
N PHE A 98 4.05 1.74 -25.97
CA PHE A 98 4.83 2.44 -24.96
C PHE A 98 4.70 3.96 -25.10
N PRO A 99 4.35 4.68 -24.01
CA PRO A 99 4.50 6.13 -23.99
C PRO A 99 5.96 6.53 -24.27
N PRO A 100 6.21 7.60 -25.03
CA PRO A 100 7.56 8.08 -25.24
C PRO A 100 8.23 8.43 -23.90
N ASN A 101 9.54 8.15 -23.80
CA ASN A 101 10.38 8.50 -22.65
C ASN A 101 9.99 7.86 -21.30
N CYS A 102 9.17 6.79 -21.30
CA CYS A 102 8.77 6.11 -20.06
C CYS A 102 9.73 4.99 -19.62
N ALA A 103 10.57 4.46 -20.51
CA ALA A 103 11.51 3.38 -20.20
C ALA A 103 12.40 3.65 -18.96
N PRO A 104 12.93 4.88 -18.74
CA PRO A 104 13.68 5.18 -17.54
C PRO A 104 12.90 4.98 -16.22
N PHE A 105 11.56 4.98 -16.24
CA PHE A 105 10.75 4.73 -15.05
C PHE A 105 10.95 3.33 -14.46
N ILE A 106 11.10 2.32 -15.33
CA ILE A 106 11.24 0.92 -14.93
C ILE A 106 12.70 0.44 -14.97
N SER A 107 13.56 1.08 -15.77
CA SER A 107 14.99 0.73 -15.86
C SER A 107 15.87 1.43 -14.81
N ASN A 108 15.35 2.41 -14.07
CA ASN A 108 16.11 3.13 -13.05
C ASN A 108 16.17 2.34 -11.72
N PRO A 109 17.28 2.40 -10.94
CA PRO A 109 17.37 1.75 -9.62
C PRO A 109 16.25 2.15 -8.65
N ARG A 110 15.66 3.34 -8.80
CA ARG A 110 14.51 3.79 -8.01
C ARG A 110 13.28 2.90 -8.18
N PHE A 111 13.10 2.24 -9.32
CA PHE A 111 12.01 1.28 -9.51
C PHE A 111 12.06 0.17 -8.43
N SER A 112 13.25 -0.42 -8.25
CA SER A 112 13.49 -1.42 -7.20
C SER A 112 13.31 -0.84 -5.81
N ALA A 113 13.77 0.40 -5.56
CA ALA A 113 13.61 1.06 -4.28
C ALA A 113 12.12 1.31 -3.94
N ILE A 114 11.31 1.73 -4.92
CA ILE A 114 9.86 1.87 -4.76
C ILE A 114 9.22 0.53 -4.42
N LEU A 115 9.58 -0.54 -5.13
CA LEU A 115 9.09 -1.88 -4.82
C LEU A 115 9.47 -2.31 -3.40
N ASP A 116 10.70 -2.03 -2.96
CA ASP A 116 11.15 -2.35 -1.60
C ASP A 116 10.40 -1.54 -0.53
N GLN A 117 9.94 -0.31 -0.83
CA GLN A 117 9.09 0.48 0.07
C GLN A 117 7.62 0.01 0.11
N ILE A 118 7.15 -0.66 -0.95
CA ILE A 118 5.77 -1.17 -1.04
C ILE A 118 5.66 -2.59 -0.49
N LEU A 119 6.65 -3.44 -0.75
CA LEU A 119 6.68 -4.85 -0.41
C LEU A 119 7.49 -5.09 0.85
N ILE A 120 7.08 -4.41 1.92
CA ILE A 120 7.70 -4.46 3.23
C ILE A 120 6.65 -4.73 4.30
N LEU A 121 7.06 -5.42 5.35
CA LEU A 121 6.33 -5.60 6.60
C LEU A 121 7.18 -4.97 7.70
N SER A 122 6.59 -4.12 8.55
CA SER A 122 7.40 -3.32 9.48
C SER A 122 8.17 -4.20 10.47
N ASN A 123 7.57 -5.32 10.90
CA ASN A 123 8.14 -6.29 11.84
C ASN A 123 8.05 -7.73 11.31
N GLY A 124 8.17 -7.92 9.99
CA GLY A 124 8.06 -9.26 9.38
C GLY A 124 6.74 -9.96 9.73
N SER A 125 6.81 -11.20 10.20
CA SER A 125 5.62 -11.98 10.60
C SER A 125 4.89 -11.47 11.84
N GLU A 126 5.49 -10.56 12.62
CA GLU A 126 4.91 -9.96 13.84
C GLU A 126 4.26 -8.59 13.57
N SER A 127 4.20 -8.17 12.30
CA SER A 127 3.60 -6.89 11.92
C SER A 127 2.11 -6.84 12.27
N ASP A 128 1.61 -5.67 12.69
CA ASP A 128 0.18 -5.44 12.86
C ASP A 128 -0.50 -5.35 11.48
N LEU A 129 -0.92 -6.50 10.96
CA LEU A 129 -1.50 -6.61 9.62
C LEU A 129 -2.84 -5.88 9.46
N LEU A 130 -3.52 -5.51 10.55
CA LEU A 130 -4.72 -4.67 10.47
C LEU A 130 -4.33 -3.21 10.28
N GLN A 131 -3.31 -2.74 11.01
CA GLN A 131 -2.77 -1.39 10.83
C GLN A 131 -2.12 -1.22 9.43
N GLU A 132 -1.43 -2.24 8.94
CA GLU A 132 -0.74 -2.23 7.64
C GLU A 132 -1.62 -2.64 6.47
N HIS A 133 -2.90 -2.97 6.71
CA HIS A 133 -3.81 -3.60 5.76
C HIS A 133 -3.79 -2.96 4.36
N ASP A 134 -3.91 -1.64 4.28
CA ASP A 134 -4.00 -0.92 3.00
C ASP A 134 -2.72 -1.05 2.17
N LEU A 135 -1.55 -1.03 2.83
CA LEU A 135 -0.27 -1.21 2.16
C LEU A 135 -0.09 -2.68 1.72
N VAL A 136 -0.38 -3.63 2.61
CA VAL A 136 -0.27 -5.06 2.33
C VAL A 136 -1.17 -5.45 1.15
N MET A 137 -2.44 -5.06 1.19
CA MET A 137 -3.38 -5.33 0.09
C MET A 137 -2.95 -4.67 -1.21
N SER A 138 -2.48 -3.42 -1.19
CA SER A 138 -1.99 -2.77 -2.41
C SER A 138 -0.72 -3.43 -2.95
N GLY A 139 0.22 -3.81 -2.08
CA GLY A 139 1.46 -4.51 -2.44
C GLY A 139 1.19 -5.88 -3.07
N LEU A 140 0.31 -6.69 -2.46
CA LEU A 140 -0.13 -7.96 -3.03
C LEU A 140 -0.80 -7.78 -4.41
N ASN A 141 -1.65 -6.76 -4.56
CA ASN A 141 -2.28 -6.46 -5.85
C ASN A 141 -1.29 -5.98 -6.90
N LEU A 142 -0.28 -5.20 -6.52
CA LEU A 142 0.82 -4.80 -7.41
C LEU A 142 1.62 -6.02 -7.87
N LEU A 143 2.01 -6.92 -6.95
CA LEU A 143 2.70 -8.16 -7.30
C LEU A 143 1.87 -9.02 -8.25
N ARG A 144 0.61 -9.28 -7.89
CA ARG A 144 -0.32 -10.03 -8.75
C ARG A 144 -0.41 -9.41 -10.15
N PHE A 145 -0.52 -8.09 -10.24
CA PHE A 145 -0.55 -7.38 -11.52
C PHE A 145 0.75 -7.60 -12.32
N LEU A 146 1.92 -7.43 -11.70
CA LEU A 146 3.21 -7.58 -12.37
C LEU A 146 3.42 -9.01 -12.88
N LEU A 147 3.10 -10.03 -12.07
CA LEU A 147 3.25 -11.45 -12.45
C LEU A 147 2.36 -11.84 -13.63
N ILE A 148 1.18 -11.21 -13.77
CA ILE A 148 0.27 -11.45 -14.89
C ILE A 148 0.66 -10.62 -16.13
N ARG A 149 1.00 -9.34 -15.93
CA ARG A 149 1.09 -8.36 -17.02
C ARG A 149 2.48 -8.27 -17.64
N ASP A 150 3.55 -8.49 -16.89
CA ASP A 150 4.93 -8.37 -17.37
C ASP A 150 5.40 -9.60 -18.15
N SER A 151 4.65 -9.99 -19.17
CA SER A 151 4.95 -11.18 -20.00
C SER A 151 6.23 -11.03 -20.84
N LYS A 152 6.66 -9.79 -21.10
CA LYS A 152 7.86 -9.44 -21.86
C LYS A 152 9.09 -9.20 -20.97
N HIS A 153 9.01 -9.47 -19.66
CA HIS A 153 10.11 -9.30 -18.70
C HIS A 153 10.72 -7.89 -18.66
N GLN A 154 9.91 -6.86 -18.88
CA GLN A 154 10.37 -5.46 -18.96
C GLN A 154 10.73 -4.87 -17.60
N THR A 155 10.05 -5.30 -16.54
CA THR A 155 10.31 -4.82 -15.17
C THR A 155 11.38 -5.64 -14.46
N CYS A 156 11.79 -6.77 -15.05
CA CYS A 156 12.67 -7.75 -14.42
C CYS A 156 12.16 -8.26 -13.06
N ILE A 157 10.84 -8.21 -12.80
CA ILE A 157 10.26 -8.62 -11.52
C ILE A 157 10.61 -10.07 -11.16
N TRP A 158 10.63 -10.97 -12.16
CA TRP A 158 10.98 -12.38 -12.01
C TRP A 158 12.37 -12.59 -11.39
N ASN A 159 13.34 -11.74 -11.73
CA ASN A 159 14.71 -11.81 -11.17
C ASN A 159 14.75 -11.51 -9.66
N ARG A 160 13.71 -10.88 -9.12
CA ARG A 160 13.60 -10.48 -7.72
C ARG A 160 12.73 -11.42 -6.90
N MET A 161 12.08 -12.40 -7.52
CA MET A 161 11.03 -13.19 -6.85
C MET A 161 11.56 -13.98 -5.67
N LYS A 162 12.78 -14.52 -5.74
CA LYS A 162 13.40 -15.17 -4.57
C LYS A 162 13.48 -14.23 -3.36
N LYS A 163 13.96 -13.01 -3.56
CA LYS A 163 14.06 -11.99 -2.50
C LYS A 163 12.69 -11.58 -1.98
N ILE A 164 11.70 -11.44 -2.86
CA ILE A 164 10.32 -11.07 -2.49
C ILE A 164 9.65 -12.20 -1.70
N GLU A 165 9.87 -13.46 -2.11
CA GLU A 165 9.34 -14.63 -1.41
C GLU A 165 9.90 -14.71 0.01
N GLU A 166 11.22 -14.60 0.15
CA GLU A 166 11.94 -14.70 1.43
C GLU A 166 11.60 -13.54 2.39
N ASN A 167 11.54 -12.30 1.89
CA ASN A 167 11.43 -11.12 2.76
C ASN A 167 10.01 -10.59 2.92
N TYR A 168 9.06 -10.98 2.06
CA TYR A 168 7.70 -10.44 2.08
C TYR A 168 6.64 -11.54 2.12
N ILE A 169 6.58 -12.42 1.11
CA ILE A 169 5.47 -13.40 1.00
C ILE A 169 5.50 -14.43 2.13
N SER A 170 6.64 -15.05 2.41
CA SER A 170 6.76 -16.06 3.47
C SER A 170 6.50 -15.47 4.87
N PRO A 171 7.09 -14.34 5.27
CA PRO A 171 6.74 -13.66 6.52
C PRO A 171 5.27 -13.25 6.59
N LEU A 172 4.68 -12.75 5.50
CA LEU A 172 3.27 -12.35 5.45
C LEU A 172 2.34 -13.54 5.69
N ARG A 173 2.58 -14.67 5.03
CA ARG A 173 1.80 -15.92 5.24
C ARG A 173 1.88 -16.38 6.69
N THR A 174 3.07 -16.30 7.28
CA THR A 174 3.27 -16.65 8.70
C THR A 174 2.47 -15.70 9.60
N GLY A 175 2.59 -14.39 9.39
CA GLY A 175 1.85 -13.38 10.16
C GLY A 175 0.33 -13.48 10.01
N LEU A 176 -0.17 -13.77 8.80
CA LEU A 176 -1.60 -13.99 8.56
C LEU A 176 -2.12 -15.20 9.31
N ASN A 177 -1.37 -16.31 9.31
CA ASN A 177 -1.74 -17.50 10.06
C ASN A 177 -1.76 -17.24 11.57
N LEU A 178 -0.70 -16.61 12.11
CA LEU A 178 -0.61 -16.26 13.54
C LEU A 178 -1.76 -15.34 13.96
N SER A 179 -1.97 -14.25 13.22
CA SER A 179 -3.02 -13.27 13.49
C SER A 179 -4.40 -13.91 13.43
N ARG A 180 -4.67 -14.71 12.41
CA ARG A 180 -5.96 -15.40 12.26
C ARG A 180 -6.20 -16.41 13.38
N MET A 181 -5.19 -17.17 13.80
CA MET A 181 -5.32 -18.10 14.93
C MET A 181 -5.62 -17.35 16.23
N HIS A 182 -4.91 -16.25 16.49
CA HIS A 182 -5.12 -15.42 17.67
C HIS A 182 -6.55 -14.88 17.74
N TYR A 183 -7.02 -14.21 16.68
CA TYR A 183 -8.37 -13.63 16.67
C TYR A 183 -9.48 -14.70 16.71
N LYS A 184 -9.26 -15.90 16.16
CA LYS A 184 -10.20 -17.02 16.29
C LYS A 184 -10.31 -17.53 17.73
N GLU A 185 -9.20 -17.59 18.46
CA GLU A 185 -9.21 -17.98 19.87
C GLU A 185 -9.91 -16.92 20.73
N GLU A 186 -9.68 -15.63 20.46
CA GLU A 186 -10.40 -14.53 21.12
C GLU A 186 -11.92 -14.59 20.85
N LEU A 187 -12.32 -14.87 19.61
CA LEU A 187 -13.74 -15.10 19.26
C LEU A 187 -14.33 -16.26 20.06
N ARG A 188 -13.60 -17.37 20.21
CA ARG A 188 -14.03 -18.54 20.97
C ARG A 188 -14.19 -18.22 22.46
N LYS A 189 -13.29 -17.44 23.06
CA LYS A 189 -13.39 -16.98 24.46
C LYS A 189 -14.63 -16.14 24.70
N ILE A 190 -14.98 -15.26 23.76
CA ILE A 190 -16.21 -14.45 23.84
C ILE A 190 -17.47 -15.32 23.74
N MET A 191 -17.47 -16.31 22.82
CA MET A 191 -18.64 -17.17 22.60
C MET A 191 -18.84 -18.19 23.72
N ASN A 192 -17.77 -18.65 24.34
CA ASN A 192 -17.78 -19.64 25.43
C ASN A 192 -16.98 -19.12 26.62
N PRO A 193 -17.51 -18.15 27.39
CA PRO A 193 -16.83 -17.66 28.59
C PRO A 193 -16.76 -18.82 29.59
N LYS A 194 -15.58 -19.44 29.75
CA LYS A 194 -15.36 -20.34 30.88
C LYS A 194 -15.57 -19.54 32.18
N LYS A 195 -16.03 -20.19 33.25
CA LYS A 195 -16.09 -19.63 34.61
C LYS A 195 -14.68 -19.44 35.21
N GLU A 196 -13.79 -18.80 34.48
CA GLU A 196 -12.50 -18.33 34.98
C GLU A 196 -12.62 -16.82 35.13
N THR A 197 -12.39 -16.36 36.37
CA THR A 197 -12.33 -15.01 36.94
C THR A 197 -12.58 -13.79 36.03
N PRO A 198 -13.29 -12.76 36.54
CA PRO A 198 -13.67 -11.59 35.75
C PRO A 198 -12.44 -10.93 35.12
N SER A 199 -12.31 -11.08 33.81
CA SER A 199 -11.27 -10.46 33.00
C SER A 199 -11.46 -8.95 33.03
N SER A 200 -10.54 -8.27 33.72
CA SER A 200 -10.23 -6.87 33.46
C SER A 200 -9.51 -6.78 32.11
N ALA A 201 -9.80 -5.71 31.36
CA ALA A 201 -9.09 -5.22 30.17
C ALA A 201 -9.24 -6.02 28.86
N PHE A 202 -10.15 -5.54 28.00
CA PHE A 202 -10.04 -5.75 26.55
C PHE A 202 -8.95 -4.80 26.03
N ALA A 203 -7.71 -5.27 25.97
CA ALA A 203 -6.61 -4.49 25.42
C ALA A 203 -6.48 -4.78 23.92
N MET A 204 -6.93 -3.83 23.09
CA MET A 204 -6.56 -3.78 21.68
C MET A 204 -5.41 -2.78 21.59
N ASN A 205 -4.19 -3.24 21.26
CA ASN A 205 -2.97 -2.44 21.19
C ASN A 205 -2.60 -1.67 22.48
N GLY A 206 -2.82 -2.27 23.67
CA GLY A 206 -2.40 -1.70 24.95
C GLY A 206 -3.26 -0.53 25.46
N ILE A 207 -4.38 -0.24 24.79
CA ILE A 207 -5.37 0.75 25.24
C ILE A 207 -6.55 -0.01 25.85
N ASP A 208 -6.84 0.26 27.12
CA ASP A 208 -8.08 -0.17 27.76
C ASP A 208 -9.26 0.47 27.02
N LEU A 209 -9.93 -0.32 26.17
CA LEU A 209 -11.15 0.13 25.53
C LEU A 209 -12.27 0.18 26.58
N PRO A 210 -13.05 1.29 26.68
CA PRO A 210 -14.22 1.34 27.54
C PRO A 210 -15.14 0.17 27.18
N SER A 211 -15.68 -0.53 28.19
CA SER A 211 -16.47 -1.77 28.08
C SER A 211 -17.37 -1.81 26.83
N ILE A 212 -16.81 -2.32 25.74
CA ILE A 212 -17.53 -2.46 24.47
C ILE A 212 -18.58 -3.56 24.69
N PRO A 213 -19.86 -3.36 24.32
CA PRO A 213 -20.85 -4.42 24.37
C PRO A 213 -20.33 -5.69 23.68
N VAL A 214 -20.62 -6.86 24.24
CA VAL A 214 -20.08 -8.15 23.76
C VAL A 214 -20.40 -8.39 22.28
N LYS A 215 -21.58 -7.94 21.81
CA LYS A 215 -21.99 -7.99 20.40
C LYS A 215 -21.05 -7.20 19.49
N ASP A 216 -20.66 -6.01 19.91
CA ASP A 216 -19.80 -5.12 19.13
C ASP A 216 -18.35 -5.65 19.11
N ARG A 217 -17.88 -6.26 20.20
CA ARG A 217 -16.59 -6.97 20.25
C ARG A 217 -16.52 -8.14 19.28
N LYS A 218 -17.58 -8.96 19.22
CA LYS A 218 -17.68 -10.07 18.28
C LYS A 218 -17.57 -9.56 16.83
N GLN A 219 -18.33 -8.54 16.49
CA GLN A 219 -18.35 -7.98 15.13
C GLN A 219 -16.98 -7.41 14.73
N VAL A 220 -16.28 -6.75 15.65
CA VAL A 220 -14.91 -6.24 15.40
C VAL A 220 -13.93 -7.38 15.11
N ILE A 221 -13.96 -8.45 15.92
CA ILE A 221 -13.08 -9.61 15.72
C ILE A 221 -13.40 -10.35 14.42
N GLU A 222 -14.69 -10.53 14.10
CA GLU A 222 -15.11 -11.12 12.82
C GLU A 222 -14.62 -10.28 11.64
N SER A 223 -14.71 -8.95 11.72
CA SER A 223 -14.20 -8.03 10.69
C SER A 223 -12.68 -8.13 10.52
N ALA A 224 -11.93 -8.28 11.62
CA ALA A 224 -10.48 -8.52 11.58
C ALA A 224 -10.15 -9.85 10.89
N ILE A 225 -10.84 -10.94 11.26
CA ILE A 225 -10.67 -12.26 10.63
C ILE A 225 -10.94 -12.19 9.13
N HIS A 226 -12.03 -11.52 8.72
CA HIS A 226 -12.34 -11.32 7.31
C HIS A 226 -11.25 -10.55 6.57
N SER A 227 -10.66 -9.54 7.21
CA SER A 227 -9.54 -8.78 6.62
C SER A 227 -8.31 -9.68 6.41
N PHE A 228 -7.98 -10.56 7.37
CA PHE A 228 -6.92 -11.56 7.20
C PHE A 228 -7.24 -12.56 6.08
N ASP A 229 -8.47 -13.08 6.03
CA ASP A 229 -8.88 -14.02 4.98
C ASP A 229 -8.81 -13.38 3.58
N MET A 230 -9.15 -12.10 3.45
CA MET A 230 -9.01 -11.33 2.19
C MET A 230 -7.54 -11.20 1.77
N MET A 231 -6.65 -10.78 2.68
CA MET A 231 -5.21 -10.70 2.43
C MET A 231 -4.63 -12.08 2.05
N GLN A 232 -5.02 -13.12 2.77
CA GLN A 232 -4.60 -14.49 2.51
C GLN A 232 -5.05 -14.97 1.13
N GLY A 233 -6.29 -14.66 0.72
CA GLY A 233 -6.80 -15.03 -0.60
C GLY A 233 -5.98 -14.42 -1.74
N VAL A 234 -5.63 -13.13 -1.66
CA VAL A 234 -4.77 -12.49 -2.67
C VAL A 234 -3.35 -13.04 -2.62
N CYS A 235 -2.79 -13.23 -1.41
CA CYS A 235 -1.46 -13.81 -1.23
C CYS A 235 -1.35 -15.21 -1.83
N SER A 236 -2.36 -16.06 -1.63
CA SER A 236 -2.42 -17.40 -2.22
C SER A 236 -2.49 -17.34 -3.75
N ARG A 237 -3.20 -16.37 -4.33
CA ARG A 237 -3.18 -16.19 -5.80
C ARG A 237 -1.83 -15.73 -6.31
N VAL A 238 -1.12 -14.87 -5.57
CA VAL A 238 0.27 -14.49 -5.90
C VAL A 238 1.17 -15.72 -5.91
N GLN A 239 1.12 -16.56 -4.87
CA GLN A 239 1.88 -17.81 -4.80
C GLN A 239 1.60 -18.72 -5.99
N GLN A 240 0.32 -18.95 -6.30
CA GLN A 240 -0.07 -19.79 -7.43
C GLN A 240 0.53 -19.30 -8.75
N LEU A 241 0.57 -17.99 -8.98
CA LEU A 241 1.18 -17.41 -10.19
C LEU A 241 2.69 -17.61 -10.26
N ILE A 242 3.37 -17.64 -9.11
CA ILE A 242 4.80 -17.94 -9.01
C ILE A 242 5.03 -19.41 -9.35
N ASP A 243 4.23 -20.30 -8.76
CA ASP A 243 4.33 -21.74 -8.97
C ASP A 243 3.99 -22.14 -10.42
N GLU A 244 3.05 -21.46 -11.09
CA GLU A 244 2.72 -21.67 -12.51
C GLU A 244 3.88 -21.34 -13.48
N LYS A 245 4.89 -20.61 -13.01
CA LYS A 245 6.00 -20.07 -13.82
C LYS A 245 7.37 -20.62 -13.45
N THR A 246 7.45 -21.45 -12.41
CA THR A 246 8.68 -22.10 -11.91
C THR A 246 8.64 -23.58 -12.28
#